data_AF-A0A935CB30-F1
#
_entry.id   AF-A0A935CB30-F1
#
_cell.length_a   1.000
_cell.length_b   1.000
_cell.length_c   1.000
_cell.angle_alpha   90.00
_cell.angle_beta   90.00
_cell.angle_gamma   90.00
#
_symmetry.space_group_name_H-M   'P 1'
#
loop_
_entity.id
_entity.type
_entity.pdbx_description
1 polymer ?
#
loop_
_entity_poly.entity_id
_entity_poly.type
_entity_poly.pdbx_seq_one_letter_code
_entity_poly.pdbx_strand_id
1 'polypeptide(L)'
;MLKKLLVVIFSGLWCVTLVLAQRSANAQQNEPAVYKNNSCVSCHSQLAEPVRVSNKYLEWQFSKHREKGVSCDKCHGGNSATADKQKAHTGVQKASVRESRLYAFNQPETCNTCHKSIVNSFVQSDHYKKLRAVGLGPTCNTCHAHMATKVLYSASEASDLCAQCHNAINFLPPRPEIPAQAEDVILAFQRANNVINWAKLLIAEGRRHGLNFDADETQLRQSEALLSDAKIAWHSFELRDIRKRADDAYFAASRIKDSVRKRIAQ
;
A
#
# COMPACT_ATOMS: atom_id res chain seq x y z
N MET A 1 -34.84 11.89 -73.30
CA MET A 1 -35.47 10.85 -72.46
C MET A 1 -34.39 10.12 -71.66
N LEU A 2 -34.44 10.34 -70.35
CA LEU A 2 -33.88 9.64 -69.17
C LEU A 2 -33.12 8.29 -69.32
N LYS A 3 -32.07 8.15 -68.47
CA LYS A 3 -31.46 6.95 -67.78
C LYS A 3 -30.01 6.66 -68.23
N LYS A 4 -29.01 6.39 -67.38
CA LYS A 4 -28.86 6.26 -65.92
C LYS A 4 -27.35 6.31 -65.57
N LEU A 5 -27.03 6.85 -64.40
CA LEU A 5 -25.75 6.83 -63.68
C LEU A 5 -25.40 5.42 -63.15
N LEU A 6 -24.09 5.09 -63.04
CA LEU A 6 -23.35 4.22 -62.06
C LEU A 6 -22.05 3.72 -62.76
N VAL A 7 -20.83 3.70 -62.22
CA VAL A 7 -20.30 3.16 -60.95
C VAL A 7 -18.95 3.88 -60.67
N VAL A 8 -18.86 4.76 -59.66
CA VAL A 8 -18.27 4.58 -58.32
C VAL A 8 -16.85 3.99 -58.29
N ILE A 9 -15.93 4.86 -57.87
CA ILE A 9 -14.49 4.69 -57.59
C ILE A 9 -14.26 3.58 -56.55
N PHE A 10 -13.49 2.55 -56.92
CA PHE A 10 -13.00 1.48 -56.05
C PHE A 10 -11.61 1.86 -55.49
N SER A 11 -11.57 2.68 -54.45
CA SER A 11 -10.31 2.94 -53.72
C SER A 11 -10.60 3.51 -52.34
N GLY A 12 -10.73 2.65 -51.34
CA GLY A 12 -10.92 3.14 -49.96
C GLY A 12 -11.16 2.11 -48.86
N LEU A 13 -11.25 0.81 -49.16
CA LEU A 13 -11.64 -0.20 -48.16
C LEU A 13 -10.55 -1.20 -47.75
N TRP A 14 -9.28 -0.98 -48.11
CA TRP A 14 -8.16 -1.88 -47.78
C TRP A 14 -7.08 -1.29 -46.85
N CYS A 15 -7.26 -0.06 -46.35
CA CYS A 15 -6.35 0.52 -45.35
C CYS A 15 -6.95 0.65 -43.94
N VAL A 16 -8.26 0.50 -43.78
CA VAL A 16 -8.92 0.72 -42.47
C VAL A 16 -8.87 -0.53 -41.58
N THR A 17 -8.73 -1.72 -42.16
CA THR A 17 -8.69 -3.00 -41.41
C THR A 17 -7.35 -3.25 -40.71
N LEU A 18 -6.24 -2.73 -41.26
CA LEU A 18 -4.89 -2.89 -40.67
C LEU A 18 -4.66 -2.01 -39.42
N VAL A 19 -5.29 -0.84 -39.35
CA VAL A 19 -5.12 0.10 -38.21
C VAL A 19 -5.88 -0.37 -36.97
N LEU A 20 -7.00 -1.09 -37.14
CA LEU A 20 -7.79 -1.61 -36.02
C LEU A 20 -7.18 -2.88 -35.38
N ALA A 21 -6.45 -3.69 -36.16
CA ALA A 21 -5.73 -4.86 -35.64
C ALA A 21 -4.54 -4.45 -34.75
N GLN A 22 -3.85 -3.36 -35.08
CA GLN A 22 -2.68 -2.88 -34.32
C GLN A 22 -3.04 -2.29 -32.94
N ARG A 23 -4.24 -1.71 -32.78
CA ARG A 23 -4.66 -1.13 -31.48
C ARG A 23 -4.89 -2.18 -30.41
N SER A 24 -5.29 -3.40 -30.79
CA SER A 24 -5.56 -4.49 -29.84
C SER A 24 -4.29 -5.18 -29.35
N ALA A 25 -3.22 -5.19 -30.14
CA ALA A 25 -1.94 -5.81 -29.77
C ALA A 25 -1.11 -4.96 -28.78
N ASN A 26 -1.29 -3.63 -28.76
CA ASN A 26 -0.49 -2.72 -27.91
C ASN A 26 -0.94 -2.66 -26.45
N ALA A 27 -2.13 -3.17 -26.11
CA ALA A 27 -2.56 -3.25 -24.70
C ALA A 27 -1.74 -4.26 -23.89
N GLN A 28 -1.04 -5.18 -24.56
CA GLN A 28 -0.25 -6.24 -23.94
C GLN A 28 1.21 -5.85 -23.61
N GLN A 29 1.64 -4.61 -23.92
CA GLN A 29 3.09 -4.28 -23.96
C GLN A 29 3.67 -3.49 -22.78
N ASN A 30 2.96 -3.24 -21.68
CA ASN A 30 3.54 -2.50 -20.53
C ASN A 30 3.38 -3.21 -19.17
N GLU A 31 3.37 -4.54 -19.15
CA GLU A 31 3.66 -5.25 -17.90
C GLU A 31 5.18 -5.27 -17.66
N PRO A 32 5.64 -4.88 -16.45
CA PRO A 32 7.04 -4.95 -16.07
C PRO A 32 7.62 -6.32 -16.39
N ALA A 33 8.86 -6.35 -16.88
CA ALA A 33 9.54 -7.58 -17.28
C ALA A 33 9.50 -8.68 -16.20
N VAL A 34 9.40 -8.30 -14.92
CA VAL A 34 9.25 -9.22 -13.78
C VAL A 34 7.98 -10.09 -13.83
N TYR A 35 6.94 -9.71 -14.57
CA TYR A 35 5.69 -10.48 -14.68
C TYR A 35 5.51 -11.21 -16.01
N LYS A 36 6.40 -11.00 -16.98
CA LYS A 36 6.30 -11.58 -18.34
C LYS A 36 6.10 -13.10 -18.35
N ASN A 37 6.67 -13.80 -17.37
CA ASN A 37 6.61 -15.25 -17.24
C ASN A 37 5.65 -15.73 -16.12
N ASN A 38 4.80 -14.85 -15.57
CA ASN A 38 3.86 -15.20 -14.52
C ASN A 38 2.46 -15.45 -15.12
N SER A 39 2.05 -16.72 -15.18
CA SER A 39 0.77 -17.12 -15.77
C SER A 39 -0.45 -16.61 -15.00
N CYS A 40 -0.31 -16.38 -13.69
CA CYS A 40 -1.38 -15.81 -12.88
C CYS A 40 -1.69 -14.39 -13.35
N VAL A 41 -0.66 -13.56 -13.50
CA VAL A 41 -0.79 -12.17 -13.96
C VAL A 41 -1.27 -12.13 -15.41
N SER A 42 -0.59 -12.85 -16.31
CA SER A 42 -0.87 -12.76 -17.75
C SER A 42 -2.25 -13.29 -18.14
N CYS A 43 -2.76 -14.33 -17.46
CA CYS A 43 -4.10 -14.85 -17.70
C CYS A 43 -5.17 -13.97 -17.02
N HIS A 44 -4.96 -13.59 -15.74
CA HIS A 44 -5.96 -12.81 -15.01
C HIS A 44 -6.10 -11.36 -15.50
N SER A 45 -5.09 -10.82 -16.18
CA SER A 45 -5.16 -9.49 -16.79
C SER A 45 -6.18 -9.38 -17.93
N GLN A 46 -6.56 -10.52 -18.51
CA GLN A 46 -7.46 -10.61 -19.66
C GLN A 46 -8.87 -11.09 -19.28
N LEU A 47 -9.12 -11.38 -18.00
CA LEU A 47 -10.43 -11.85 -17.55
C LEU A 47 -11.43 -10.69 -17.50
N ALA A 48 -12.56 -10.85 -18.17
CA ALA A 48 -13.74 -10.04 -17.93
C ALA A 48 -14.56 -10.61 -16.75
N GLU A 49 -14.67 -11.94 -16.67
CA GLU A 49 -15.43 -12.67 -15.66
C GLU A 49 -14.58 -13.70 -14.89
N PRO A 50 -14.88 -13.98 -13.61
CA PRO A 50 -15.90 -13.32 -12.78
C PRO A 50 -15.54 -11.86 -12.45
N VAL A 51 -16.51 -10.95 -12.42
CA VAL A 51 -16.32 -9.51 -12.07
C VAL A 51 -15.47 -9.32 -10.81
N ARG A 52 -15.69 -10.15 -9.78
CA ARG A 52 -14.92 -10.08 -8.54
C ARG A 52 -13.42 -10.29 -8.80
N VAL A 53 -13.06 -11.25 -9.64
CA VAL A 53 -11.66 -11.59 -9.94
C VAL A 53 -11.03 -10.51 -10.82
N SER A 54 -11.72 -10.06 -11.87
CA SER A 54 -11.22 -9.02 -12.77
C SER A 54 -11.05 -7.68 -12.05
N ASN A 55 -11.98 -7.31 -11.16
CA ASN A 55 -11.81 -6.11 -10.32
C ASN A 55 -10.64 -6.23 -9.34
N LYS A 56 -10.44 -7.40 -8.70
CA LYS A 56 -9.27 -7.61 -7.81
C LYS A 56 -7.94 -7.60 -8.56
N TYR A 57 -7.92 -8.02 -9.82
CA TYR A 57 -6.76 -7.84 -10.68
C TYR A 57 -6.42 -6.34 -10.85
N LEU A 58 -7.43 -5.50 -11.14
CA LEU A 58 -7.22 -4.06 -11.29
C LEU A 58 -6.77 -3.40 -9.98
N GLU A 59 -7.35 -3.77 -8.83
CA GLU A 59 -6.86 -3.31 -7.52
C GLU A 59 -5.38 -3.66 -7.31
N TRP A 60 -4.97 -4.88 -7.65
CA TRP A 60 -3.57 -5.29 -7.57
C TRP A 60 -2.69 -4.52 -8.55
N GLN A 61 -3.13 -4.30 -9.79
CA GLN A 61 -2.37 -3.61 -10.83
C GLN A 61 -1.94 -2.19 -10.41
N PHE A 62 -2.78 -1.50 -9.63
CA PHE A 62 -2.50 -0.16 -9.11
C PHE A 62 -1.93 -0.16 -7.68
N SER A 63 -1.58 -1.33 -7.14
CA SER A 63 -1.05 -1.47 -5.79
C SER A 63 0.46 -1.23 -5.71
N LYS A 64 0.94 -0.88 -4.50
CA LYS A 64 2.37 -0.87 -4.17
C LYS A 64 3.01 -2.26 -4.27
N HIS A 65 2.26 -3.32 -4.00
CA HIS A 65 2.75 -4.68 -4.17
C HIS A 65 3.14 -4.96 -5.63
N ARG A 66 2.29 -4.55 -6.59
CA ARG A 66 2.64 -4.67 -8.00
C ARG A 66 3.86 -3.81 -8.34
N GLU A 67 3.93 -2.56 -7.86
CA GLU A 67 5.09 -1.68 -8.06
C GLU A 67 6.41 -2.33 -7.59
N LYS A 68 6.35 -3.12 -6.50
CA LYS A 68 7.49 -3.80 -5.88
C LYS A 68 7.72 -5.24 -6.38
N GLY A 69 7.10 -5.66 -7.47
CA GLY A 69 7.35 -6.99 -8.03
C GLY A 69 6.64 -8.13 -7.29
N VAL A 70 5.60 -7.87 -6.49
CA VAL A 70 4.85 -8.88 -5.75
C VAL A 70 3.66 -9.38 -6.58
N SER A 71 3.78 -10.57 -7.16
CA SER A 71 2.75 -11.25 -7.95
C SER A 71 1.72 -12.00 -7.08
N CYS A 72 0.62 -12.43 -7.71
CA CYS A 72 -0.51 -13.10 -7.06
C CYS A 72 -0.08 -14.33 -6.23
N ASP A 73 0.82 -15.14 -6.78
CA ASP A 73 1.29 -16.40 -6.20
C ASP A 73 2.08 -16.23 -4.90
N LYS A 74 2.69 -15.06 -4.69
CA LYS A 74 3.42 -14.76 -3.44
C LYS A 74 2.49 -14.66 -2.23
N CYS A 75 1.21 -14.31 -2.45
CA CYS A 75 0.19 -14.25 -1.41
C CYS A 75 -0.77 -15.45 -1.47
N HIS A 76 -1.21 -15.84 -2.67
CA HIS A 76 -2.24 -16.85 -2.87
C HIS A 76 -1.69 -18.28 -3.05
N GLY A 77 -0.39 -18.44 -3.35
CA GLY A 77 0.19 -19.72 -3.76
C GLY A 77 -0.12 -20.06 -5.22
N GLY A 78 -0.18 -21.35 -5.55
CA GLY A 78 -0.34 -21.80 -6.93
C GLY A 78 0.99 -21.91 -7.67
N ASN A 79 0.89 -22.24 -8.96
CA ASN A 79 2.04 -22.40 -9.84
C ASN A 79 1.99 -21.35 -10.97
N SER A 80 2.75 -20.27 -10.80
CA SER A 80 2.84 -19.17 -11.76
C SER A 80 3.64 -19.50 -13.03
N ALA A 81 4.29 -20.67 -13.11
CA ALA A 81 5.11 -21.07 -14.25
C ALA A 81 4.32 -21.85 -15.33
N THR A 82 3.06 -22.23 -15.07
CA THR A 82 2.25 -23.02 -16.00
C THR A 82 1.02 -22.26 -16.46
N ALA A 83 0.72 -22.31 -17.76
CA ALA A 83 -0.51 -21.75 -18.35
C ALA A 83 -1.74 -22.66 -18.15
N ASP A 84 -1.54 -23.93 -17.78
CA ASP A 84 -2.63 -24.85 -17.46
C ASP A 84 -3.38 -24.37 -16.21
N LYS A 85 -4.68 -24.10 -16.37
CA LYS A 85 -5.51 -23.50 -15.31
C LYS A 85 -5.54 -24.36 -14.05
N GLN A 86 -5.73 -25.67 -14.17
CA GLN A 86 -5.86 -26.57 -13.04
C GLN A 86 -4.53 -26.68 -12.27
N LYS A 87 -3.42 -26.83 -12.99
CA LYS A 87 -2.08 -26.87 -12.40
C LYS A 87 -1.71 -25.54 -11.76
N ALA A 88 -2.03 -24.41 -12.41
CA ALA A 88 -1.76 -23.08 -11.88
C ALA A 88 -2.50 -22.81 -10.56
N HIS A 89 -3.74 -23.27 -10.45
CA HIS A 89 -4.57 -23.08 -9.24
C HIS A 89 -4.38 -24.15 -8.17
N THR A 90 -3.45 -25.11 -8.34
CA THR A 90 -3.21 -26.14 -7.32
C THR A 90 -2.74 -25.48 -6.01
N GLY A 91 -3.50 -25.70 -4.93
CA GLY A 91 -3.23 -25.10 -3.62
C GLY A 91 -3.77 -23.66 -3.44
N VAL A 92 -4.37 -23.05 -4.46
CA VAL A 92 -5.03 -21.75 -4.33
C VAL A 92 -6.41 -21.95 -3.68
N GLN A 93 -6.59 -21.40 -2.49
CA GLN A 93 -7.80 -21.58 -1.69
C GLN A 93 -8.50 -20.25 -1.38
N LYS A 94 -9.84 -20.30 -1.24
CA LYS A 94 -10.63 -19.16 -0.74
C LYS A 94 -10.13 -18.76 0.64
N ALA A 95 -10.13 -17.46 0.95
CA ALA A 95 -9.66 -16.96 2.26
C ALA A 95 -10.47 -17.48 3.47
N SER A 96 -11.67 -18.02 3.26
CA SER A 96 -12.48 -18.67 4.31
C SER A 96 -12.05 -20.10 4.65
N VAL A 97 -11.19 -20.70 3.83
CA VAL A 97 -10.66 -22.07 4.01
C VAL A 97 -9.43 -22.01 4.91
N ARG A 98 -9.37 -22.87 5.93
CA ARG A 98 -8.32 -22.84 6.97
C ARG A 98 -6.91 -23.03 6.42
N GLU A 99 -6.79 -23.79 5.34
CA GLU A 99 -5.54 -24.09 4.66
C GLU A 99 -5.09 -22.94 3.75
N SER A 100 -5.93 -21.93 3.53
CA SER A 100 -5.56 -20.76 2.74
C SER A 100 -4.48 -19.95 3.43
N ARG A 101 -3.46 -19.53 2.66
CA ARG A 101 -2.44 -18.56 3.09
C ARG A 101 -3.05 -17.23 3.55
N LEU A 102 -4.25 -16.92 3.08
CA LEU A 102 -5.00 -15.70 3.41
C LEU A 102 -6.12 -15.93 4.44
N TYR A 103 -6.19 -17.14 5.02
CA TYR A 103 -7.04 -17.37 6.19
C TYR A 103 -6.61 -16.44 7.32
N ALA A 104 -7.57 -15.97 8.12
CA ALA A 104 -7.34 -14.95 9.13
C ALA A 104 -6.16 -15.27 10.08
N PHE A 105 -5.99 -16.55 10.45
CA PHE A 105 -4.91 -16.98 11.34
C PHE A 105 -3.57 -17.15 10.64
N ASN A 106 -3.56 -17.34 9.32
CA ASN A 106 -2.37 -17.55 8.50
C ASN A 106 -1.88 -16.24 7.86
N GLN A 107 -2.73 -15.20 7.78
CA GLN A 107 -2.38 -13.92 7.17
C GLN A 107 -1.10 -13.31 7.76
N PRO A 108 -0.87 -13.27 9.08
CA PRO A 108 0.38 -12.73 9.62
C PRO A 108 1.62 -13.46 9.11
N GLU A 109 1.57 -14.78 8.96
CA GLU A 109 2.68 -15.57 8.40
C GLU A 109 2.90 -15.21 6.92
N THR A 110 1.84 -15.11 6.13
CA THR A 110 1.93 -14.68 4.72
C THR A 110 2.55 -13.29 4.59
N CYS A 111 2.12 -12.33 5.41
CA CYS A 111 2.66 -10.97 5.41
C CYS A 111 4.11 -10.92 5.93
N ASN A 112 4.48 -11.81 6.86
CA ASN A 112 5.81 -11.87 7.47
C ASN A 112 6.92 -12.18 6.46
N THR A 113 6.58 -12.80 5.32
CA THR A 113 7.56 -13.07 4.25
C THR A 113 8.31 -11.81 3.81
N CYS A 114 7.65 -10.64 3.82
CA CYS A 114 8.22 -9.34 3.44
C CYS A 114 8.13 -8.29 4.57
N HIS A 115 7.05 -8.27 5.36
CA HIS A 115 6.76 -7.23 6.34
C HIS A 115 7.13 -7.64 7.78
N LYS A 116 8.33 -8.22 7.96
CA LYS A 116 8.76 -8.82 9.23
C LYS A 116 8.62 -7.89 10.44
N SER A 117 9.13 -6.67 10.35
CA SER A 117 9.09 -5.70 11.46
C SER A 117 7.67 -5.31 11.85
N ILE A 118 6.81 -5.11 10.85
CA ILE A 118 5.39 -4.80 11.04
C ILE A 118 4.68 -5.98 11.70
N VAL A 119 4.87 -7.20 11.20
CA VAL A 119 4.25 -8.40 11.76
C VAL A 119 4.73 -8.65 13.19
N ASN A 120 6.03 -8.50 13.45
CA ASN A 120 6.58 -8.63 14.81
C ASN A 120 5.93 -7.65 15.79
N SER A 121 5.58 -6.45 15.36
CA SER A 121 4.83 -5.49 16.19
C SER A 121 3.36 -5.90 16.33
N PHE A 122 2.72 -6.31 15.22
CA PHE A 122 1.30 -6.71 15.21
C PHE A 122 0.99 -7.90 16.10
N VAL A 123 1.85 -8.94 16.10
CA VAL A 123 1.60 -10.15 16.90
C VAL A 123 1.69 -9.91 18.41
N GLN A 124 2.21 -8.76 18.84
CA GLN A 124 2.22 -8.34 20.24
C GLN A 124 0.92 -7.64 20.66
N SER A 125 0.10 -7.21 19.69
CA SER A 125 -1.13 -6.46 19.95
C SER A 125 -2.23 -7.31 20.57
N ASP A 126 -3.15 -6.64 21.27
CA ASP A 126 -4.36 -7.28 21.79
C ASP A 126 -5.32 -7.69 20.68
N HIS A 127 -5.31 -7.01 19.53
CA HIS A 127 -6.03 -7.45 18.33
C HIS A 127 -5.61 -8.83 17.88
N TYR A 128 -4.30 -9.08 17.76
CA TYR A 128 -3.80 -10.40 17.39
C TYR A 128 -4.08 -11.45 18.46
N LYS A 129 -3.85 -11.12 19.73
CA LYS A 129 -4.12 -12.05 20.84
C LYS A 129 -5.59 -12.48 20.87
N LYS A 130 -6.53 -11.55 20.68
CA LYS A 130 -7.97 -11.86 20.64
C LYS A 130 -8.37 -12.65 19.39
N LEU A 131 -7.80 -12.30 18.23
CA LEU A 131 -7.97 -13.10 17.00
C LEU A 131 -7.55 -14.55 17.25
N ARG A 132 -6.40 -14.78 17.87
CA ARG A 132 -5.88 -16.13 18.16
C ARG A 132 -6.68 -16.88 19.22
N ALA A 133 -7.14 -16.18 20.26
CA ALA A 133 -7.82 -16.81 21.38
C ALA A 133 -9.26 -17.24 21.04
N VAL A 134 -10.01 -16.39 20.34
CA VAL A 134 -11.46 -16.58 20.15
C VAL A 134 -11.96 -16.29 18.73
N GLY A 135 -11.06 -16.05 17.77
CA GLY A 135 -11.43 -15.72 16.40
C GLY A 135 -11.99 -14.30 16.22
N LEU A 136 -11.92 -13.45 17.25
CA LEU A 136 -12.41 -12.08 17.23
C LEU A 136 -11.23 -11.12 17.21
N GLY A 137 -10.94 -10.53 16.05
CA GLY A 137 -9.94 -9.49 15.90
C GLY A 137 -9.70 -9.15 14.43
N PRO A 138 -9.22 -7.93 14.14
CA PRO A 138 -8.85 -7.56 12.78
C PRO A 138 -7.62 -8.36 12.30
N THR A 139 -7.48 -8.43 10.99
CA THR A 139 -6.28 -8.93 10.30
C THR A 139 -5.66 -7.81 9.48
N CYS A 140 -4.51 -8.07 8.86
CA CYS A 140 -3.79 -7.10 8.03
C CYS A 140 -4.72 -6.42 7.00
N ASN A 141 -5.52 -7.20 6.29
CA ASN A 141 -6.42 -6.69 5.25
C ASN A 141 -7.73 -6.08 5.79
N THR A 142 -8.03 -6.23 7.08
CA THR A 142 -9.16 -5.55 7.72
C THR A 142 -8.92 -4.04 7.73
N CYS A 143 -7.68 -3.62 8.01
CA CYS A 143 -7.29 -2.21 8.02
C CYS A 143 -6.72 -1.72 6.68
N HIS A 144 -5.92 -2.56 6.00
CA HIS A 144 -5.21 -2.18 4.78
C HIS A 144 -5.96 -2.51 3.48
N ALA A 145 -7.22 -2.93 3.57
CA ALA A 145 -8.02 -3.43 2.46
C ALA A 145 -7.39 -4.64 1.74
N HIS A 146 -8.08 -5.12 0.70
CA HIS A 146 -7.59 -6.23 -0.12
C HIS A 146 -6.28 -5.88 -0.81
N MET A 147 -5.38 -6.87 -0.93
CA MET A 147 -4.04 -6.69 -1.49
C MET A 147 -3.18 -5.63 -0.76
N ALA A 148 -3.57 -5.21 0.44
CA ALA A 148 -2.98 -4.11 1.18
C ALA A 148 -2.88 -2.81 0.34
N THR A 149 -3.89 -2.54 -0.49
CA THR A 149 -3.91 -1.35 -1.36
C THR A 149 -4.03 -0.05 -0.57
N LYS A 150 -4.47 -0.11 0.69
CA LYS A 150 -4.60 1.06 1.55
C LYS A 150 -3.49 1.10 2.59
N VAL A 151 -2.78 2.22 2.63
CA VAL A 151 -1.97 2.62 3.80
C VAL A 151 -2.67 3.82 4.42
N LEU A 152 -2.98 3.73 5.71
CA LEU A 152 -3.75 4.76 6.42
C LEU A 152 -2.86 5.98 6.68
N TYR A 153 -2.93 6.95 5.77
CA TYR A 153 -2.19 8.21 5.88
C TYR A 153 -3.07 9.34 6.41
N SER A 154 -4.38 9.31 6.18
CA SER A 154 -5.30 10.31 6.71
C SER A 154 -5.64 10.02 8.17
N ALA A 155 -5.62 11.07 9.00
CA ALA A 155 -5.97 10.97 10.40
C ALA A 155 -7.45 10.63 10.58
N SER A 156 -8.33 11.27 9.82
CA SER A 156 -9.77 10.98 9.85
C SER A 156 -10.08 9.57 9.38
N GLU A 157 -9.43 9.08 8.32
CA GLU A 157 -9.64 7.71 7.85
C GLU A 157 -9.18 6.67 8.88
N ALA A 158 -8.11 6.95 9.63
CA ALA A 158 -7.66 6.09 10.72
C ALA A 158 -8.69 6.09 11.87
N SER A 159 -9.16 7.28 12.27
CA SER A 159 -10.22 7.47 13.27
C SER A 159 -11.48 6.67 12.89
N ASP A 160 -12.00 6.90 11.68
CA ASP A 160 -13.20 6.26 11.15
C ASP A 160 -13.06 4.74 11.09
N LEU A 161 -11.90 4.23 10.69
CA LEU A 161 -11.63 2.80 10.67
C LEU A 161 -11.67 2.20 12.08
N CYS A 162 -11.03 2.84 13.05
CA CYS A 162 -11.04 2.38 14.43
C CYS A 162 -12.46 2.44 15.03
N ALA A 163 -13.24 3.48 14.68
CA ALA A 163 -14.59 3.70 15.18
C ALA A 163 -15.56 2.58 14.77
N GLN A 164 -15.33 1.89 13.65
CA GLN A 164 -16.15 0.74 13.21
C GLN A 164 -16.23 -0.38 14.24
N CYS A 165 -15.23 -0.53 15.12
CA CYS A 165 -15.25 -1.52 16.20
C CYS A 165 -15.24 -0.87 17.59
N HIS A 166 -14.51 0.24 17.76
CA HIS A 166 -14.31 0.87 19.06
C HIS A 166 -15.29 1.99 19.39
N ASN A 167 -16.13 2.42 18.46
CA ASN A 167 -17.22 3.37 18.72
C ASN A 167 -18.55 2.85 18.15
N ALA A 168 -18.69 1.52 18.08
CA ALA A 168 -19.88 0.86 17.61
C ALA A 168 -20.63 0.22 18.78
N ILE A 169 -21.96 0.33 18.78
CA ILE A 169 -22.82 -0.39 19.72
C ILE A 169 -22.98 -1.84 19.22
N ASN A 170 -21.88 -2.60 19.23
CA ASN A 170 -21.83 -3.98 18.73
C ASN A 170 -21.13 -4.90 19.75
N PHE A 171 -20.02 -5.52 19.35
CA PHE A 171 -19.33 -6.61 20.06
C PHE A 171 -18.38 -6.13 21.18
N LEU A 172 -18.16 -4.81 21.30
CA LEU A 172 -17.28 -4.20 22.29
C LEU A 172 -18.01 -3.03 22.96
N PRO A 173 -17.76 -2.76 24.25
CA PRO A 173 -18.18 -1.51 24.87
C PRO A 173 -17.64 -0.32 24.07
N PRO A 174 -18.45 0.74 23.85
CA PRO A 174 -17.98 1.94 23.19
C PRO A 174 -16.78 2.56 23.92
N ARG A 175 -15.74 2.88 23.15
CA ARG A 175 -14.43 3.41 23.52
C ARG A 175 -14.04 4.52 22.53
N PRO A 176 -14.77 5.65 22.49
CA PRO A 176 -14.51 6.74 21.54
C PRO A 176 -13.13 7.37 21.70
N GLU A 177 -12.46 7.17 22.85
CA GLU A 177 -11.09 7.59 23.07
C GLU A 177 -10.08 6.88 22.15
N ILE A 178 -10.35 5.66 21.69
CA ILE A 178 -9.42 4.88 20.86
C ILE A 178 -9.32 5.46 19.44
N PRO A 179 -10.43 5.71 18.71
CA PRO A 179 -10.40 6.42 17.43
C PRO A 179 -9.70 7.78 17.51
N ALA A 180 -10.02 8.58 18.54
CA ALA A 180 -9.41 9.89 18.74
C ALA A 180 -7.89 9.81 18.96
N GLN A 181 -7.42 8.85 19.77
CA GLN A 181 -5.99 8.61 19.96
C GLN A 181 -5.31 8.12 18.68
N ALA A 182 -6.00 7.32 17.86
CA ALA A 182 -5.45 6.86 16.59
C ALA A 182 -5.26 8.02 15.61
N GLU A 183 -6.25 8.92 15.53
CA GLU A 183 -6.20 10.17 14.78
C GLU A 183 -5.00 11.03 15.21
N ASP A 184 -4.86 11.22 16.52
CA ASP A 184 -3.75 11.97 17.12
C ASP A 184 -2.38 11.42 16.74
N VAL A 185 -2.21 10.10 16.68
CA VAL A 185 -0.93 9.50 16.28
C VAL A 185 -0.64 9.74 14.81
N ILE A 186 -1.62 9.64 13.92
CA ILE A 186 -1.43 9.94 12.50
C ILE A 186 -1.07 11.42 12.30
N LEU A 187 -1.75 12.34 12.99
CA LEU A 187 -1.39 13.76 12.98
C LEU A 187 0.04 14.00 13.49
N ALA A 188 0.46 13.28 14.52
CA ALA A 188 1.82 13.38 15.04
C ALA A 188 2.87 12.88 14.03
N PHE A 189 2.60 11.77 13.33
CA PHE A 189 3.46 11.30 12.25
C PHE A 189 3.56 12.31 11.11
N GLN A 190 2.44 12.90 10.70
CA GLN A 190 2.42 13.94 9.67
C GLN A 190 3.21 15.17 10.11
N ARG A 191 3.01 15.63 11.34
CA ARG A 191 3.72 16.77 11.91
C ARG A 191 5.24 16.54 11.96
N ALA A 192 5.67 15.39 12.44
CA ALA A 192 7.08 15.00 12.48
C ALA A 192 7.68 14.90 11.06
N ASN A 193 6.97 14.29 10.13
CA ASN A 193 7.40 14.17 8.73
C ASN A 193 7.55 15.55 8.05
N ASN A 194 6.61 16.45 8.29
CA ASN A 194 6.63 17.80 7.71
C ASN A 194 7.79 18.64 8.25
N VAL A 195 8.08 18.56 9.55
CA VAL A 195 9.21 19.31 10.12
C VAL A 195 10.56 18.76 9.65
N ILE A 196 10.68 17.44 9.48
CA ILE A 196 11.88 16.81 8.90
C ILE A 196 12.09 17.29 7.47
N ASN A 197 11.03 17.28 6.64
CA ASN A 197 11.12 17.76 5.26
C ASN A 197 11.49 19.25 5.21
N TRP A 198 10.95 20.06 6.11
CA TRP A 198 11.32 21.47 6.21
C TRP A 198 12.80 21.64 6.57
N ALA A 199 13.31 20.88 7.55
CA ALA A 199 14.74 20.89 7.88
C ALA A 199 15.62 20.52 6.67
N LYS A 200 15.22 19.50 5.89
CA LYS A 200 15.94 19.11 4.65
C LYS A 200 15.98 20.23 3.62
N LEU A 201 14.85 20.90 3.39
CA LEU A 201 14.75 22.01 2.45
C LEU A 201 15.65 23.18 2.87
N LEU A 202 15.70 23.50 4.16
CA LEU A 202 16.59 24.53 4.68
C LEU A 202 18.06 24.13 4.54
N ILE A 203 18.43 22.89 4.87
CA ILE A 203 19.81 22.39 4.71
C ILE A 203 20.22 22.48 3.23
N ALA A 204 19.34 22.04 2.32
CA ALA A 204 19.60 22.12 0.88
C ALA A 204 19.78 23.57 0.43
N GLU A 205 18.95 24.49 0.92
CA GLU A 205 19.08 25.92 0.63
C GLU A 205 20.41 26.49 1.13
N GLY A 206 20.74 26.31 2.40
CA GLY A 206 21.97 26.87 2.95
C GLY A 206 23.24 26.28 2.30
N ARG A 207 23.20 25.03 1.81
CA ARG A 207 24.28 24.47 0.97
C ARG A 207 24.45 25.21 -0.36
N ARG A 208 23.37 25.70 -0.97
CA ARG A 208 23.46 26.54 -2.19
C ARG A 208 24.19 27.86 -1.93
N HIS A 209 24.19 28.34 -0.68
CA HIS A 209 24.93 29.52 -0.21
C HIS A 209 26.32 29.19 0.35
N GLY A 210 26.81 27.96 0.18
CA GLY A 210 28.16 27.56 0.61
C GLY A 210 28.31 27.24 2.11
N LEU A 211 27.22 27.12 2.87
CA LEU A 211 27.25 26.76 4.28
C LEU A 211 27.35 25.24 4.49
N ASN A 212 28.03 24.81 5.56
CA ASN A 212 28.16 23.41 5.95
C ASN A 212 27.09 23.00 6.99
N PHE A 213 26.39 21.89 6.72
CA PHE A 213 25.34 21.30 7.57
C PHE A 213 25.48 19.78 7.76
N ASP A 214 26.68 19.21 7.60
CA ASP A 214 26.88 17.74 7.62
C ASP A 214 26.50 17.12 8.98
N ALA A 215 26.78 17.81 10.07
CA ALA A 215 26.38 17.41 11.42
C ALA A 215 24.85 17.45 11.59
N ASP A 216 24.19 18.50 11.09
CA ASP A 216 22.73 18.65 11.13
C ASP A 216 22.04 17.57 10.31
N GLU A 217 22.58 17.23 9.14
CA GLU A 217 22.04 16.16 8.30
C GLU A 217 22.15 14.80 9.00
N THR A 218 23.24 14.56 9.72
CA THR A 218 23.43 13.34 10.51
C THR A 218 22.43 13.26 11.67
N GLN A 219 22.21 14.35 12.40
CA GLN A 219 21.18 14.41 13.45
C GLN A 219 19.76 14.30 12.89
N LEU A 220 19.53 14.84 11.69
CA LEU A 220 18.23 14.77 11.04
C LEU A 220 17.91 13.33 10.62
N ARG A 221 18.89 12.60 10.10
CA ARG A 221 18.77 11.15 9.81
C ARG A 221 18.41 10.34 11.06
N GLN A 222 18.91 10.71 12.25
CA GLN A 222 18.50 10.07 13.50
C GLN A 222 17.02 10.36 13.83
N SER A 223 16.56 11.59 13.59
CA SER A 223 15.14 11.95 13.78
C SER A 223 14.23 11.18 12.80
N GLU A 224 14.71 10.95 11.57
CA GLU A 224 14.03 10.11 10.58
C GLU A 224 13.95 8.64 11.02
N ALA A 225 15.04 8.09 11.55
CA ALA A 225 15.07 6.73 12.07
C ALA A 225 14.07 6.57 13.23
N LEU A 226 14.03 7.52 14.18
CA LEU A 226 13.05 7.52 15.27
C LEU A 226 11.61 7.53 14.76
N LEU A 227 11.31 8.38 13.77
CA LEU A 227 9.97 8.43 13.17
C LEU A 227 9.64 7.14 12.40
N SER A 228 10.60 6.57 11.70
CA SER A 228 10.46 5.29 10.99
C SER A 228 10.13 4.16 11.97
N ASP A 229 10.85 4.08 13.08
CA ASP A 229 10.62 3.09 14.13
C ASP A 229 9.27 3.27 14.80
N ALA A 230 8.84 4.51 15.04
CA ALA A 230 7.50 4.81 15.55
C ALA A 230 6.38 4.33 14.60
N LYS A 231 6.56 4.51 13.28
CA LYS A 231 5.62 4.01 12.26
C LYS A 231 5.59 2.49 12.17
N ILE A 232 6.68 1.79 12.48
CA ILE A 232 6.68 0.33 12.61
C ILE A 232 5.92 -0.08 13.88
N ALA A 233 6.30 0.50 15.01
CA ALA A 233 5.70 0.24 16.32
C ALA A 233 4.20 0.57 16.38
N TRP A 234 3.71 1.45 15.50
CA TRP A 234 2.28 1.71 15.30
C TRP A 234 1.41 0.45 15.31
N HIS A 235 1.91 -0.64 14.74
CA HIS A 235 1.17 -1.88 14.58
C HIS A 235 1.03 -2.69 15.88
N SER A 236 1.68 -2.29 16.99
CA SER A 236 1.34 -2.85 18.32
C SER A 236 0.05 -2.26 18.89
N PHE A 237 -0.38 -1.09 18.38
CA PHE A 237 -1.51 -0.30 18.84
C PHE A 237 -1.38 0.24 20.28
N GLU A 238 -0.16 0.39 20.78
CA GLU A 238 0.16 1.10 22.03
C GLU A 238 0.12 2.63 21.83
N LEU A 239 -1.06 3.17 21.50
CA LEU A 239 -1.23 4.50 20.88
C LEU A 239 -0.52 5.64 21.62
N ARG A 240 -0.55 5.62 22.96
CA ARG A 240 0.10 6.65 23.79
C ARG A 240 1.63 6.63 23.67
N ASP A 241 2.24 5.44 23.69
CA ASP A 241 3.69 5.30 23.53
C ASP A 241 4.11 5.70 22.12
N ILE A 242 3.38 5.25 21.10
CA ILE A 242 3.67 5.56 19.70
C ILE A 242 3.57 7.07 19.45
N ARG A 243 2.54 7.75 20.01
CA ARG A 243 2.42 9.21 19.95
C ARG A 243 3.66 9.89 20.52
N LYS A 244 4.11 9.45 21.70
CA LYS A 244 5.30 10.00 22.34
C LYS A 244 6.54 9.87 21.45
N ARG A 245 6.76 8.71 20.83
CA ARG A 245 7.90 8.49 19.92
C ARG A 245 7.85 9.43 18.70
N ALA A 246 6.67 9.65 18.13
CA ALA A 246 6.49 10.61 17.03
C ALA A 246 6.79 12.04 17.48
N ASP A 247 6.38 12.41 18.69
CA ASP A 247 6.63 13.73 19.28
C ASP A 247 8.12 13.94 19.57
N ASP A 248 8.83 12.92 20.07
CA ASP A 248 10.29 12.97 20.27
C ASP A 248 11.03 13.25 18.95
N ALA A 249 10.65 12.58 17.85
CA ALA A 249 11.20 12.83 16.52
C ALA A 249 10.89 14.25 16.01
N TYR A 250 9.65 14.73 16.24
CA TYR A 250 9.24 16.11 15.90
C TYR A 250 10.08 17.16 16.64
N PHE A 251 10.26 17.01 17.95
CA PHE A 251 11.04 17.97 18.74
C PHE A 251 12.52 17.96 18.36
N ALA A 252 13.11 16.79 18.10
CA ALA A 252 14.48 16.68 17.62
C ALA A 252 14.69 17.40 16.28
N ALA A 253 13.84 17.10 15.28
CA ALA A 253 13.91 17.72 13.96
C ALA A 253 13.60 19.23 14.01
N SER A 254 12.72 19.68 14.91
CA SER A 254 12.40 21.10 15.09
C SER A 254 13.62 21.90 15.54
N ARG A 255 14.39 21.38 16.51
CA ARG A 255 15.63 22.02 17.00
C ARG A 255 16.66 22.17 15.87
N ILE A 256 16.82 21.13 15.05
CA ILE A 256 17.73 21.14 13.89
C ILE A 256 17.26 22.20 12.88
N LYS A 257 15.99 22.16 12.49
CA LYS A 257 15.38 23.14 11.59
C LYS A 257 15.61 24.58 12.07
N ASP A 258 15.37 24.85 13.35
CA ASP A 258 15.54 26.20 13.92
C ASP A 258 17.02 26.64 13.94
N SER A 259 17.94 25.72 14.25
CA SER A 259 19.39 25.96 14.18
C SER A 259 19.86 26.29 12.76
N VAL A 260 19.42 25.49 11.77
CA VAL A 260 19.76 25.70 10.35
C VAL A 260 19.20 27.03 9.85
N ARG A 261 17.93 27.32 10.15
CA ARG A 261 17.27 28.59 9.75
C ARG A 261 18.02 29.81 10.28
N LYS A 262 18.50 29.78 11.53
CA LYS A 262 19.28 30.89 12.11
C LYS A 262 20.60 31.12 11.37
N ARG A 263 21.32 30.05 11.01
CA ARG A 263 22.60 30.16 10.28
C ARG A 263 22.45 30.64 8.84
N ILE A 264 21.32 30.35 8.18
CA ILE A 264 21.05 30.87 6.82
C ILE A 264 20.73 32.37 6.84
N ALA A 265 20.19 32.88 7.94
CA ALA A 265 19.83 34.29 8.08
C ALA A 265 20.99 35.20 8.51
N GLN A 266 22.18 34.63 8.74
CA GLN A 266 23.42 35.31 9.11
C GLN A 266 24.31 35.46 7.88
#